data_AF-A0A0G1AV13-F1
#
_entry.id   AF-A0A0G1AV13-F1
#
_cell.length_a   1.000
_cell.length_b   1.000
_cell.length_c   1.000
_cell.angle_alpha   90.00
_cell.angle_beta   90.00
_cell.angle_gamma   90.00
#
_symmetry.space_group_name_H-M   'P 1'
#
loop_
_entity.id
_entity.type
_entity.pdbx_description
1 polymer ?
#
loop_
_entity_poly.entity_id
_entity_poly.type
_entity_poly.pdbx_seq_one_letter_code
_entity_poly.pdbx_strand_id
1 'polypeptide(L)'
;MYDSFGVEIRVFRTAANARATLIGQPQPTDRLRNNSMEFGLVTIRLANNEHELEKFNGEFYRRGYSTNFVLMRGRVVLSYTDDYKKALKFLKGSDRI
;
A
#
# COMPACT_ATOMS: atom_id res chain seq x y z
N MET A 1 -19.79 -10.75 -4.68
CA MET A 1 -19.24 -10.78 -3.31
C MET A 1 -17.73 -10.67 -3.46
N TYR A 2 -17.08 -9.62 -2.94
CA TYR A 2 -15.70 -9.26 -3.30
C TYR A 2 -14.66 -10.16 -2.62
N ASP A 3 -14.39 -11.29 -3.26
CA ASP A 3 -13.32 -12.24 -2.93
C ASP A 3 -12.00 -11.96 -3.70
N SER A 4 -11.92 -10.78 -4.32
CA SER A 4 -10.86 -10.36 -5.22
C SER A 4 -9.60 -9.92 -4.46
N PHE A 5 -8.43 -10.04 -5.12
CA PHE A 5 -7.19 -9.45 -4.64
C PHE A 5 -7.21 -7.92 -4.76
N GLY A 6 -6.61 -7.25 -3.79
CA GLY A 6 -6.44 -5.80 -3.77
C GLY A 6 -5.17 -5.40 -3.03
N VAL A 7 -4.66 -4.22 -3.35
CA VAL A 7 -3.48 -3.62 -2.72
C VAL A 7 -3.84 -2.25 -2.17
N GLU A 8 -3.75 -2.08 -0.86
CA GLU A 8 -3.78 -0.75 -0.25
C GLU A 8 -2.38 -0.14 -0.37
N ILE A 9 -2.32 1.08 -0.91
CA ILE A 9 -1.10 1.86 -1.14
C ILE A 9 -1.08 2.98 -0.12
N ARG A 10 -0.03 3.01 0.70
CA ARG A 10 0.23 4.05 1.70
C ARG A 10 1.34 4.94 1.18
N VAL A 11 1.04 6.23 0.99
CA VAL A 11 1.96 7.19 0.40
C VAL A 11 2.53 8.10 1.47
N PHE A 12 3.85 8.25 1.55
CA PHE A 12 4.57 9.03 2.55
C PHE A 12 5.38 10.15 1.91
N ARG A 13 5.56 11.24 2.66
CA ARG A 13 6.35 12.40 2.21
C ARG A 13 7.81 12.04 1.90
N THR A 14 8.41 11.12 2.66
CA THR A 14 9.80 10.68 2.46
C THR A 14 9.96 9.16 2.67
N ALA A 15 11.12 8.61 2.25
CA ALA A 15 11.45 7.20 2.47
C ALA A 15 11.67 6.87 3.96
N ALA A 16 12.20 7.82 4.73
CA ALA A 16 12.36 7.66 6.18
C ALA A 16 11.00 7.48 6.88
N ASN A 17 10.01 8.25 6.44
CA ASN A 17 8.64 8.16 6.93
C ASN A 17 7.95 6.83 6.59
N ALA A 18 8.18 6.32 5.37
CA ALA A 18 7.65 5.02 4.94
C ALA A 18 8.17 3.87 5.81
N ARG A 19 9.46 3.91 6.19
CA ARG A 19 10.08 2.92 7.09
C ARG A 19 9.67 3.06 8.55
N ALA A 20 9.34 4.27 9.00
CA ALA A 20 8.83 4.53 10.35
C ALA A 20 7.43 3.91 10.57
N THR A 21 6.65 3.77 9.50
CA THR A 21 5.38 3.05 9.57
C THR A 21 5.63 1.55 9.47
N LEU A 22 5.51 0.85 10.60
CA LEU A 22 5.67 -0.61 10.68
C LEU A 22 4.83 -1.32 9.59
N ILE A 23 5.54 -1.93 8.63
CA ILE A 23 5.04 -2.73 7.49
C ILE A 23 4.52 -4.09 8.01
N GLY A 24 3.71 -4.12 9.07
CA GLY A 24 3.39 -5.40 9.74
C GLY A 24 2.12 -5.48 10.55
N GLN A 25 1.35 -4.40 10.68
CA GLN A 25 0.11 -4.45 11.46
C GLN A 25 -1.07 -3.79 10.74
N PRO A 26 -2.24 -4.45 10.73
CA PRO A 26 -3.51 -3.81 10.38
C PRO A 26 -3.74 -2.62 11.30
N GLN A 27 -4.11 -1.48 10.70
CA GLN A 27 -4.30 -0.24 11.44
C GLN A 27 -5.75 0.19 11.34
N PRO A 28 -6.43 0.46 12.47
CA PRO A 28 -7.73 1.10 12.47
C PRO A 28 -7.66 2.53 11.91
N THR A 29 -8.79 3.07 11.45
CA THR A 29 -8.88 4.37 10.78
C THR A 29 -8.32 5.53 11.61
N ASP A 30 -8.51 5.53 12.93
CA ASP A 30 -7.95 6.57 13.80
C ASP A 30 -6.43 6.52 13.86
N ARG A 31 -5.83 5.32 13.80
CA ARG A 31 -4.38 5.17 13.67
C ARG A 31 -3.88 5.69 12.32
N LEU A 32 -4.64 5.52 11.24
CA LEU A 32 -4.25 6.06 9.93
C LEU A 32 -4.22 7.59 9.93
N ARG A 33 -5.18 8.24 10.59
CA ARG A 33 -5.20 9.69 10.78
C ARG A 33 -3.99 10.15 11.61
N ASN A 34 -3.70 9.49 12.72
CA ASN A 34 -2.56 9.82 13.57
C ASN A 34 -1.23 9.61 12.82
N ASN A 35 -1.11 8.53 12.05
CA ASN A 35 0.07 8.25 11.24
C ASN A 35 0.30 9.26 10.12
N SER A 36 -0.77 9.88 9.60
CA SER A 36 -0.64 11.00 8.67
C SER A 36 0.03 12.21 9.29
N MET A 37 -0.25 12.50 10.57
CA MET A 37 0.37 13.61 11.27
C MET A 37 1.79 13.27 11.77
N GLU A 38 1.98 12.09 12.36
CA GLU A 38 3.25 11.67 12.97
C GLU A 38 4.31 11.27 11.93
N PHE A 39 3.90 10.51 10.91
CA PHE A 39 4.79 9.97 9.90
C PHE A 39 4.61 10.64 8.54
N GLY A 40 3.87 11.75 8.41
CA GLY A 40 3.75 12.47 7.14
C GLY A 40 3.15 11.62 6.00
N LEU A 41 2.19 10.75 6.31
CA LEU A 41 1.39 10.02 5.30
C LEU A 41 0.57 11.04 4.49
N VAL A 42 0.76 11.05 3.18
CA VAL A 42 0.11 11.93 2.22
C VAL A 42 -1.27 11.39 1.86
N THR A 43 -1.39 10.09 1.60
CA THR A 43 -2.67 9.50 1.22
C THR A 43 -2.70 7.97 1.28
N ILE A 44 -3.91 7.41 1.26
CA ILE A 44 -4.17 5.97 1.16
C ILE A 44 -5.04 5.72 -0.08
N ARG A 45 -4.67 4.73 -0.89
CA ARG A 45 -5.40 4.34 -2.11
C ARG A 45 -5.57 2.82 -2.14
N LEU A 46 -6.61 2.34 -2.83
CA LEU A 46 -6.81 0.93 -3.10
C LEU A 46 -6.63 0.68 -4.61
N ALA A 47 -5.86 -0.34 -4.96
CA ALA A 47 -5.70 -0.84 -6.33
C ALA A 47 -6.15 -2.29 -6.40
N ASN A 48 -7.08 -2.63 -7.29
CA ASN A 48 -7.60 -3.99 -7.43
C ASN A 48 -7.08 -4.72 -8.68
N ASN A 49 -6.27 -4.04 -9.50
CA ASN A 49 -5.63 -4.59 -10.69
C ASN A 49 -4.27 -3.92 -10.95
N GLU A 50 -3.48 -4.52 -11.85
CA GLU A 50 -2.15 -4.03 -12.24
C GLU A 50 -2.18 -2.58 -12.74
N HIS A 51 -3.15 -2.24 -13.60
CA HIS A 51 -3.23 -0.92 -14.21
C HIS A 51 -3.43 0.20 -13.16
N GLU A 52 -4.28 -0.04 -12.16
CA GLU A 52 -4.50 0.90 -11.05
C GLU A 52 -3.24 1.07 -10.19
N LEU A 53 -2.57 -0.03 -9.87
CA LEU A 53 -1.36 -0.02 -9.06
C LEU A 53 -0.22 0.75 -9.75
N GLU A 54 -0.02 0.50 -11.05
CA GLU A 54 0.96 1.21 -11.88
C GLU A 54 0.69 2.71 -11.93
N LYS A 55 -0.57 3.09 -12.17
CA LYS A 55 -0.99 4.49 -12.23
C LYS A 55 -0.68 5.23 -10.94
N PHE A 56 -1.08 4.68 -9.79
CA PHE A 56 -0.85 5.33 -8.51
C PHE A 56 0.63 5.40 -8.16
N ASN A 57 1.35 4.27 -8.23
CA ASN A 57 2.75 4.25 -7.84
C ASN A 57 3.60 5.17 -8.73
N GLY A 58 3.36 5.17 -10.05
CA GLY A 58 4.06 6.03 -10.99
C GLY A 58 3.78 7.53 -10.81
N GLU A 59 2.56 7.92 -10.43
CA GLU A 59 2.25 9.32 -10.11
C GLU A 59 2.98 9.78 -8.85
N PHE A 60 2.92 9.00 -7.77
CA PHE A 60 3.50 9.40 -6.48
C PHE A 60 5.03 9.35 -6.49
N TYR A 61 5.64 8.35 -7.14
CA TYR A 61 7.09 8.27 -7.30
C TYR A 61 7.64 9.48 -8.05
N ARG A 62 6.99 9.91 -9.14
CA ARG A 62 7.40 11.11 -9.90
C ARG A 62 7.34 12.40 -9.10
N ARG A 63 6.54 12.43 -8.03
CA ARG A 63 6.43 13.57 -7.11
C ARG A 63 7.39 13.46 -5.91
N GLY A 64 8.27 12.46 -5.88
CA GLY A 64 9.25 12.26 -4.81
C GLY A 64 8.69 11.59 -3.55
N TYR A 65 7.49 11.01 -3.63
CA TYR A 65 6.90 10.30 -2.50
C TYR A 65 7.33 8.84 -2.43
N SER A 66 7.31 8.30 -1.22
CA SER A 66 7.60 6.88 -0.95
C SER A 66 6.31 6.12 -0.69
N THR A 67 6.27 4.83 -1.05
CA THR A 67 5.06 4.01 -0.98
C THR A 67 5.30 2.70 -0.24
N ASN A 68 4.35 2.31 0.60
CA ASN A 68 4.23 0.95 1.14
C ASN A 68 2.95 0.32 0.60
N PHE A 69 2.97 -1.00 0.45
CA PHE A 69 1.88 -1.79 -0.10
C PHE A 69 1.36 -2.78 0.95
N VAL A 70 0.04 -2.90 1.02
CA VAL A 70 -0.68 -3.86 1.86
C VAL A 70 -1.42 -4.80 0.92
N LEU A 71 -1.02 -6.07 0.90
CA LEU A 71 -1.61 -7.09 0.03
C LEU A 71 -2.84 -7.66 0.73
N MET A 72 -3.99 -7.64 0.07
CA MET A 72 -5.28 -7.97 0.67
C MET A 72 -6.10 -8.92 -0.23
N ARG A 73 -6.93 -9.74 0.40
CA ARG A 73 -8.00 -10.50 -0.27
C ARG A 73 -9.33 -10.14 0.38
N GLY A 74 -10.21 -9.48 -0.36
CA GLY A 74 -11.40 -8.86 0.21
C GLY A 74 -11.03 -7.85 1.30
N ARG A 75 -11.49 -8.06 2.55
CA ARG A 75 -11.17 -7.22 3.72
C ARG A 75 -9.99 -7.74 4.55
N VAL A 76 -9.44 -8.90 4.19
CA VAL A 76 -8.38 -9.54 4.97
C VAL A 76 -7.03 -9.08 4.44
N VAL A 77 -6.21 -8.52 5.32
CA VAL A 77 -4.81 -8.25 5.02
C VAL A 77 -4.03 -9.56 5.07
N LEU A 78 -3.33 -9.88 3.98
CA LEU A 78 -2.49 -11.06 3.86
C LEU A 78 -1.04 -10.75 4.22
N SER A 79 -0.50 -9.65 3.71
CA SER A 79 0.88 -9.26 4.00
C SER A 79 1.13 -7.78 3.69
N TYR A 80 2.31 -7.32 4.06
CA TYR A 80 2.78 -5.96 3.83
C TYR A 80 4.14 -6.02 3.11
N THR A 81 4.43 -5.02 2.28
CA THR A 81 5.71 -4.93 1.56
C THR A 81 5.98 -3.50 1.08
N ASP A 82 7.25 -3.11 0.97
CA ASP A 82 7.70 -1.93 0.24
C ASP A 82 8.14 -2.27 -1.21
N ASP A 83 8.18 -3.55 -1.57
CA ASP A 83 8.54 -4.01 -2.91
C ASP A 83 7.34 -3.91 -3.84
N TYR A 84 7.39 -2.90 -4.71
CA TYR A 84 6.43 -2.70 -5.79
C TYR A 84 6.26 -3.94 -6.68
N LYS A 85 7.34 -4.66 -7.01
CA LYS A 85 7.27 -5.85 -7.88
C LYS A 85 6.49 -6.97 -7.21
N LYS A 86 6.62 -7.11 -5.88
CA LYS A 86 5.86 -8.09 -5.10
C LYS A 86 4.37 -7.73 -5.09
N ALA A 87 4.03 -6.46 -4.88
CA ALA A 87 2.64 -5.98 -4.96
C ALA A 87 2.01 -6.20 -6.35
N LEU A 88 2.79 -5.98 -7.41
CA LEU A 88 2.38 -6.23 -8.79
C LEU A 88 2.13 -7.71 -9.07
N LYS A 89 3.06 -8.59 -8.67
CA LYS A 89 2.91 -10.06 -8.82
C LYS A 89 1.70 -10.60 -8.08
N PHE A 90 1.42 -10.05 -6.90
CA PHE A 90 0.24 -10.39 -6.11
C PHE A 90 -1.07 -10.11 -6.87
N LEU A 91 -1.21 -8.92 -7.46
CA LEU A 91 -2.39 -8.57 -8.26
C LEU A 91 -2.51 -9.40 -9.55
N LYS A 92 -1.39 -9.87 -10.11
CA LYS A 92 -1.37 -10.82 -11.24
C LYS A 92 -1.83 -12.23 -10.86
N GLY A 93 -2.09 -12.50 -9.58
CA GLY A 93 -2.43 -13.84 -9.07
C GLY A 93 -1.27 -14.83 -9.21
N SER A 94 -0.04 -14.35 -9.42
CA SER A 94 1.14 -15.18 -9.69
C SER A 94 1.80 -15.71 -8.43
N ASP A 95 1.59 -15.06 -7.28
CA ASP A 95 1.96 -15.59 -5.97
C ASP A 95 0.69 -16.06 -5.25
N ARG A 96 0.40 -17.36 -5.34
CA ARG A 96 -0.39 -18.05 -4.31
C ARG A 96 0.49 -18.11 -3.06
N ILE A 97 0.36 -17.09 -2.20
CA ILE A 97 0.97 -17.05 -0.86
C ILE A 97 0.40 -18.19 -0.03
#